data_AF-A0A7Z7LI02-F1
#
_entry.id   AF-A0A7Z7LI02-F1
#
_cell.length_a   1.000
_cell.length_b   1.000
_cell.length_c   1.000
_cell.angle_alpha   90.00
_cell.angle_beta   90.00
_cell.angle_gamma   90.00
#
_symmetry.space_group_name_H-M   'P 1'
#
loop_
_entity.id
_entity.type
_entity.pdbx_description
1 polymer ?
#
loop_
_entity_poly.entity_id
_entity_poly.type
_entity_poly.pdbx_seq_one_letter_code
_entity_poly.pdbx_strand_id
1 'polypeptide(L)'
;MRNDAPTEKATPSIAFFPLASRRDLVRRSAELLDNCHGPAAVDFWRTTCRALGTELLALGCPEEEMRAEIMDFQAAVQMELMWLHRGQAVAEG
;
A
#
# COMPACT_ATOMS: atom_id res chain seq x y z
N MET A 1 24.26 36.09 3.87
CA MET A 1 23.64 35.90 2.53
C MET A 1 24.16 34.55 2.03
N ARG A 2 23.43 33.44 1.96
CA ARG A 2 21.99 33.15 1.77
C ARG A 2 21.60 31.93 2.61
N ASN A 3 20.38 31.94 3.09
CA ASN A 3 19.71 30.87 3.80
C ASN A 3 18.63 30.37 2.84
N ASP A 4 18.68 29.10 2.42
CA ASP A 4 17.60 28.39 1.74
C ASP A 4 17.84 26.88 1.89
N ALA A 5 17.63 26.37 3.11
CA ALA A 5 17.31 24.96 3.28
C ALA A 5 15.82 24.80 2.93
N PRO A 6 15.43 23.94 1.99
CA PRO A 6 14.04 23.54 1.87
C PRO A 6 13.71 22.73 3.13
N THR A 7 13.16 23.41 4.12
CA THR A 7 12.35 22.73 5.14
C THR A 7 11.10 22.30 4.40
N GLU A 8 11.17 21.09 3.81
CA GLU A 8 9.99 20.31 3.44
C GLU A 8 9.13 20.26 4.70
N LYS A 9 8.15 21.17 4.75
CA LYS A 9 7.14 21.15 5.78
C LYS A 9 6.40 19.85 5.52
N ALA A 10 6.69 18.83 6.31
CA ALA A 10 5.80 17.70 6.48
C ALA A 10 4.47 18.29 6.93
N THR A 11 3.57 18.49 5.97
CA THR A 11 2.15 18.72 6.24
C THR A 11 1.75 17.62 7.21
N PRO A 12 1.12 17.96 8.34
CA PRO A 12 0.59 16.94 9.24
C PRO A 12 -0.52 16.22 8.47
N SER A 13 -0.13 15.17 7.74
CA SER A 13 -1.02 14.23 7.08
C SER A 13 -1.91 13.72 8.19
N ILE A 14 -3.19 14.08 8.10
CA ILE A 14 -4.14 13.77 9.14
C ILE A 14 -4.21 12.25 9.11
N ALA A 15 -3.70 11.61 10.17
CA ALA A 15 -3.52 10.17 10.20
C ALA A 15 -4.90 9.50 10.26
N PHE A 16 -5.55 9.38 9.10
CA PHE A 16 -6.71 8.53 8.86
C PHE A 16 -6.24 7.06 8.91
N PHE A 17 -5.73 6.61 10.06
CA PHE A 17 -5.26 5.24 10.32
C PHE A 17 -4.57 4.59 9.10
N PRO A 18 -3.25 4.79 8.93
CA PRO A 18 -2.56 4.52 7.68
C PRO A 18 -2.88 3.12 7.15
N LEU A 19 -3.20 3.03 5.87
CA LEU A 19 -3.64 1.76 5.27
C LEU A 19 -2.59 0.65 5.46
N ALA A 20 -1.31 1.01 5.42
CA ALA A 20 -0.19 0.12 5.70
C ALA A 20 -0.18 -0.43 7.15
N SER A 21 -0.79 0.27 8.11
CA SER A 21 -0.91 -0.18 9.50
C SER A 21 -2.02 -1.23 9.67
N ARG A 22 -2.93 -1.37 8.69
CA ARG A 22 -3.96 -2.42 8.67
C ARG A 22 -3.35 -3.75 8.23
N ARG A 23 -2.59 -4.38 9.14
CA ARG A 23 -1.88 -5.64 8.88
C ARG A 23 -2.79 -6.74 8.31
N ASP A 24 -4.04 -6.84 8.80
CA ASP A 24 -5.00 -7.83 8.28
C ASP A 24 -5.36 -7.59 6.81
N LEU A 25 -5.51 -6.33 6.41
CA LEU A 25 -5.79 -5.94 5.02
C LEU A 25 -4.59 -6.21 4.13
N VAL A 26 -3.39 -5.85 4.60
CA VAL A 26 -2.13 -6.09 3.91
C VAL A 26 -1.92 -7.58 3.68
N ARG A 27 -2.08 -8.39 4.74
CA ARG A 27 -1.88 -9.84 4.70
C ARG A 27 -2.90 -10.53 3.80
N ARG A 28 -4.20 -10.23 3.93
CA ARG A 28 -5.21 -10.79 3.03
C ARG A 28 -4.95 -10.43 1.57
N SER A 29 -4.53 -9.20 1.32
CA SER A 29 -4.23 -8.76 -0.05
C SER A 29 -3.04 -9.53 -0.62
N ALA A 30 -2.00 -9.76 0.19
CA ALA A 30 -0.85 -10.58 -0.18
C ALA A 30 -1.25 -12.04 -0.45
N GLU A 31 -2.04 -12.67 0.43
CA GLU A 31 -2.54 -14.04 0.25
C GLU A 31 -3.43 -14.19 -1.00
N LEU A 32 -4.28 -13.20 -1.29
CA LEU A 32 -5.11 -13.19 -2.49
C LEU A 32 -4.29 -12.98 -3.77
N LEU A 33 -3.26 -12.14 -3.71
CA LEU A 33 -2.30 -11.95 -4.80
C LEU A 33 -1.43 -13.19 -5.01
N ASP A 34 -1.05 -13.89 -3.94
CA ASP A 34 -0.32 -15.16 -4.00
C ASP A 34 -1.18 -16.24 -4.67
N ASN A 35 -2.47 -16.29 -4.36
CA ASN A 35 -3.41 -17.24 -4.97
C ASN A 35 -3.87 -16.86 -6.39
N CYS A 36 -3.59 -15.64 -6.86
CA CYS A 36 -3.96 -15.17 -8.19
C CYS A 36 -2.71 -15.03 -9.05
N HIS A 37 -2.70 -15.60 -10.26
CA HIS A 37 -1.53 -15.52 -11.14
C HIS A 37 -1.85 -14.86 -12.48
N GLY A 38 -0.86 -14.16 -13.03
CA GLY A 38 -0.95 -13.56 -14.35
C GLY A 38 -1.91 -12.37 -14.42
N PRO A 39 -2.66 -12.20 -15.53
CA PRO A 39 -3.49 -11.01 -15.76
C PRO A 39 -4.56 -10.77 -14.68
N ALA A 40 -5.11 -11.85 -14.11
CA ALA A 40 -6.13 -11.79 -13.07
C ALA A 40 -5.62 -11.11 -11.79
N ALA A 41 -4.35 -11.34 -11.42
CA ALA A 41 -3.73 -10.71 -10.27
C ALA A 41 -3.60 -9.19 -10.47
N VAL A 42 -3.22 -8.78 -11.69
CA VAL A 42 -3.06 -7.36 -12.05
C VAL A 42 -4.41 -6.63 -12.03
N ASP A 43 -5.45 -7.23 -12.61
CA ASP A 43 -6.80 -6.63 -12.59
C ASP A 43 -7.39 -6.57 -11.17
N PHE A 44 -7.19 -7.62 -10.36
CA PHE A 44 -7.56 -7.59 -8.94
C PHE A 44 -6.83 -6.45 -8.22
N TRP A 45 -5.51 -6.35 -8.39
CA TRP A 45 -4.71 -5.32 -7.73
C TRP A 45 -5.12 -3.91 -8.12
N ARG A 46 -5.34 -3.68 -9.42
CA ARG A 46 -5.78 -2.39 -9.95
C ARG A 46 -7.16 -2.01 -9.39
N THR A 47 -8.06 -2.99 -9.26
CA THR A 47 -9.39 -2.79 -8.70
C THR A 47 -9.31 -2.45 -7.20
N THR A 48 -8.51 -3.20 -6.43
CA THR A 48 -8.30 -2.97 -5.00
C THR A 48 -7.71 -1.59 -4.71
N CYS A 49 -6.64 -1.20 -5.42
CA CYS A 49 -6.04 0.12 -5.25
C CYS A 49 -7.02 1.25 -5.60
N ARG A 50 -7.83 1.06 -6.65
CA ARG A 50 -8.83 2.05 -7.05
C ARG A 50 -9.97 2.16 -6.04
N ALA A 51 -10.42 1.04 -5.47
CA ALA A 51 -11.45 1.03 -4.43
C ALA A 51 -10.96 1.75 -3.17
N LEU A 52 -9.78 1.39 -2.65
CA LEU A 52 -9.16 2.05 -1.50
C LEU A 52 -8.94 3.54 -1.74
N GLY A 53 -8.49 3.90 -2.93
CA GLY A 53 -8.33 5.29 -3.34
C GLY A 53 -9.65 6.07 -3.32
N THR A 54 -10.72 5.46 -3.82
CA THR A 54 -12.07 6.07 -3.82
C THR A 54 -12.61 6.22 -2.41
N GLU A 55 -12.36 5.24 -1.52
CA GLU A 55 -12.72 5.34 -0.10
C GLU A 55 -11.99 6.49 0.59
N LEU A 56 -10.69 6.64 0.37
CA LEU A 56 -9.90 7.74 0.94
C LEU A 56 -10.43 9.10 0.46
N LEU A 57 -10.68 9.25 -0.83
CA LEU A 57 -11.27 10.48 -1.39
C LEU A 57 -12.67 10.76 -0.82
N ALA A 58 -13.50 9.73 -0.64
CA ALA A 58 -14.83 9.87 -0.05
C ALA A 58 -14.80 10.29 1.43
N LEU A 59 -13.73 9.95 2.15
CA LEU A 59 -13.47 10.41 3.52
C LEU A 59 -12.95 11.86 3.58
N GLY A 60 -12.73 12.49 2.43
CA GLY A 60 -12.18 13.85 2.33
C GLY A 60 -10.67 13.93 2.36
N CYS A 61 -9.97 12.80 2.16
CA CYS A 61 -8.51 12.78 2.02
C CYS A 61 -8.10 13.53 0.74
N PRO A 62 -7.10 14.44 0.80
CA PRO A 62 -6.53 15.06 -0.38
C PRO A 62 -5.94 14.03 -1.34
N GLU A 63 -6.01 14.28 -2.65
CA GLU A 63 -5.48 13.34 -3.66
C GLU A 63 -4.00 13.00 -3.46
N GLU A 64 -3.20 13.97 -3.01
CA GLU A 64 -1.76 13.79 -2.75
C GLU A 64 -1.50 12.83 -1.58
N GLU A 65 -2.23 13.00 -0.48
CA GLU A 65 -2.18 12.09 0.68
C GLU A 65 -2.74 10.71 0.33
N MET A 66 -3.85 10.65 -0.42
CA MET A 66 -4.42 9.40 -0.91
C MET A 66 -3.42 8.63 -1.77
N ARG A 67 -2.68 9.31 -2.65
CA ARG A 67 -1.63 8.67 -3.46
C ARG A 67 -0.50 8.14 -2.58
N ALA A 68 -0.06 8.91 -1.57
CA ALA A 68 0.97 8.46 -0.64
C ALA A 68 0.52 7.21 0.15
N GLU A 69 -0.68 7.23 0.72
CA GLU A 69 -1.27 6.11 1.45
C GLU A 69 -1.41 4.85 0.58
N ILE A 70 -1.81 5.01 -0.68
CA ILE A 70 -1.87 3.90 -1.63
C ILE A 70 -0.47 3.36 -1.96
N MET A 71 0.54 4.21 -2.10
CA MET A 71 1.93 3.76 -2.33
C MET A 71 2.47 2.98 -1.12
N ASP A 72 2.24 3.47 0.09
CA ASP A 72 2.66 2.80 1.32
C ASP A 72 1.93 1.46 1.52
N PHE A 73 0.63 1.42 1.22
CA PHE A 73 -0.14 0.17 1.23
C PHE A 73 0.42 -0.84 0.22
N GLN A 74 0.72 -0.40 -1.00
CA GLN A 74 1.31 -1.27 -2.01
C GLN A 74 2.67 -1.81 -1.56
N ALA A 75 3.54 -0.97 -0.99
CA ALA A 75 4.84 -1.38 -0.48
C ALA A 75 4.71 -2.43 0.63
N ALA A 76 3.77 -2.23 1.57
CA ALA A 76 3.51 -3.18 2.65
C ALA A 76 3.04 -4.54 2.12
N VAL A 77 2.14 -4.57 1.13
CA VAL A 77 1.64 -5.81 0.52
C VAL A 77 2.73 -6.54 -0.25
N GLN A 78 3.56 -5.81 -1.01
CA GLN A 78 4.69 -6.41 -1.73
C GLN A 78 5.71 -7.01 -0.77
N MET A 79 5.97 -6.36 0.37
CA MET A 79 6.80 -6.93 1.42
C MET A 79 6.22 -8.23 1.97
N GLU A 80 4.95 -8.24 2.39
CA GLU A 80 4.31 -9.45 2.92
C GLU A 80 4.30 -10.59 1.88
N LEU A 81 4.04 -10.28 0.61
CA LEU A 81 4.10 -11.24 -0.49
C LEU A 81 5.51 -11.83 -0.65
N MET A 82 6.55 -10.99 -0.56
CA MET A 82 7.94 -11.45 -0.56
C MET A 82 8.24 -12.40 0.61
N TRP A 83 7.70 -12.11 1.81
CA TRP A 83 7.83 -12.99 2.97
C TRP A 83 7.11 -14.32 2.78
N LEU A 84 5.91 -14.32 2.20
CA LEU A 84 5.14 -15.53 1.87
C LEU A 84 5.92 -16.42 0.89
N HIS A 85 6.36 -15.86 -0.23
CA HIS A 85 7.16 -16.60 -1.22
C HIS A 85 8.49 -17.12 -0.63
N ARG A 86 9.15 -16.31 0.22
CA ARG A 86 10.40 -16.74 0.89
C ARG A 86 10.14 -17.89 1.86
N GLY A 87 9.04 -17.88 2.60
CA GLY A 87 8.65 -18.95 3.52
C GLY A 87 8.29 -20.26 2.81
N GLN A 88 7.73 -20.18 1.60
CA GLN A 88 7.43 -21.34 0.75
C GLN A 88 8.72 -21.98 0.21
N ALA A 89 9.70 -21.18 -0.21
CA ALA A 89 10.97 -21.66 -0.76
C ALA A 89 11.87 -22.42 0.25
N VAL A 90 11.70 -22.20 1.56
CA VAL A 90 12.42 -22.96 2.61
C VAL A 90 11.71 -24.25 3.03
N ALA A 91 10.46 -24.47 2.63
CA ALA A 91 9.73 -25.71 2.93
C ALA A 91 9.93 -26.80 1.86
N GLU A 92 10.50 -26.45 0.70
CA GLU A 92 10.75 -27.35 -0.43
C GLU A 92 12.25 -27.64 -0.68
N GLY A 93 13.09 -27.56 0.36
CA GLY A 93 14.52 -27.93 0.31
C GLY A 93 14.91 -28.87 1.43
#